data_AF-A0A920S159-F1
#
_entry.id   AF-A0A920S159-F1
#
_cell.length_a   1.000
_cell.length_b   1.000
_cell.length_c   1.000
_cell.angle_alpha   90.00
_cell.angle_beta   90.00
_cell.angle_gamma   90.00
#
_symmetry.space_group_name_H-M   'P 1'
#
loop_
_entity.id
_entity.type
_entity.pdbx_description
1 polymer ?
#
loop_
_entity_poly.entity_id
_entity_poly.type
_entity_poly.pdbx_seq_one_letter_code
_entity_poly.pdbx_strand_id
1 'polypeptide(L)'
;MEDGKRFYKTPDGDSYPSVTSVTGILAKEGILAWRQRIGEEKADQITKAATSRGNEVHRLAELYLKNELFSQENPFYEPKSNTYKMFESLSEVLDQNVGKVRAIEAPLFSHNLRVGGRVDLIAEWEGN
;
A
#
# COMPACT_ATOMS: atom_id res chain seq x y z
N MET A 1 -16.69 4.18 6.75
CA MET A 1 -15.73 4.06 7.87
C MET A 1 -16.56 4.12 9.13
N GLU A 2 -16.30 3.23 10.07
CA GLU A 2 -16.96 3.21 11.38
C GLU A 2 -15.83 3.18 12.41
N ASP A 3 -15.81 4.15 13.34
CA ASP A 3 -14.73 4.36 14.32
C ASP A 3 -13.30 4.43 13.76
N GLY A 4 -13.14 5.04 12.57
CA GLY A 4 -11.82 5.16 11.92
C GLY A 4 -11.27 3.85 11.35
N LYS A 5 -12.03 2.75 11.41
CA LYS A 5 -11.68 1.47 10.80
C LYS A 5 -12.32 1.33 9.42
N ARG A 6 -11.57 0.72 8.50
CA ARG A 6 -12.02 0.47 7.13
C ARG A 6 -12.80 -0.85 7.10
N PHE A 7 -13.97 -0.83 6.48
CA PHE A 7 -14.80 -2.00 6.24
C PHE A 7 -15.02 -2.18 4.74
N TYR A 8 -15.18 -3.43 4.32
CA TYR A 8 -15.45 -3.84 2.96
C TYR A 8 -16.83 -4.50 2.90
N LYS A 9 -17.67 -4.01 2.00
CA LYS A 9 -18.97 -4.60 1.72
C LYS A 9 -18.80 -5.74 0.71
N THR A 10 -19.38 -6.89 1.02
CA THR A 10 -19.46 -8.02 0.11
C THR A 10 -20.65 -7.86 -0.84
N PRO A 11 -20.65 -8.55 -2.00
CA PRO A 11 -21.82 -8.60 -2.88
C PRO A 11 -23.08 -9.11 -2.19
N ASP A 12 -22.93 -9.98 -1.19
CA ASP A 12 -24.03 -10.61 -0.44
C ASP A 12 -24.60 -9.71 0.67
N GLY A 13 -24.06 -8.49 0.82
CA GLY A 13 -24.55 -7.50 1.78
C GLY A 13 -23.83 -7.51 3.14
N ASP A 14 -22.95 -8.49 3.40
CA ASP A 14 -22.12 -8.50 4.60
C ASP A 14 -21.09 -7.38 4.60
N SER A 15 -20.66 -6.96 5.80
CA SER A 15 -19.60 -5.98 6.02
C SER A 15 -18.48 -6.59 6.84
N TYR A 16 -17.25 -6.59 6.30
CA TYR A 16 -16.06 -7.18 6.94
C TYR A 16 -15.00 -6.12 7.27
N PRO A 17 -14.35 -6.19 8.44
CA PRO A 17 -13.24 -5.30 8.77
C PRO A 17 -12.06 -5.51 7.81
N SER A 18 -11.25 -4.47 7.63
CA SER A 18 -10.05 -4.59 6.82
C SER A 18 -8.99 -5.45 7.49
N VAL A 19 -8.18 -6.17 6.70
CA VAL A 19 -7.01 -6.91 7.19
C VAL A 19 -6.12 -6.02 8.05
N THR A 20 -5.84 -4.79 7.59
CA THR A 20 -5.05 -3.79 8.33
C THR A 20 -5.67 -3.42 9.68
N SER A 21 -7.02 -3.38 9.77
CA SER A 21 -7.70 -3.09 11.03
C SER A 21 -7.51 -4.22 12.05
N VAL A 22 -7.47 -5.47 11.57
CA VAL A 22 -7.26 -6.64 12.42
C VAL A 22 -5.79 -6.75 12.85
N THR A 23 -4.85 -6.66 11.91
CA THR A 23 -3.41 -6.78 12.23
C THR A 23 -2.87 -5.57 12.99
N GLY A 24 -3.46 -4.38 12.79
CA GLY A 24 -3.10 -3.16 13.50
C GLY A 24 -3.35 -3.21 15.01
N ILE A 25 -4.19 -4.14 15.51
CA ILE A 25 -4.41 -4.33 16.95
C ILE A 25 -3.10 -4.67 17.66
N LEU A 26 -2.31 -5.57 17.07
CA LEU A 26 -1.06 -6.06 17.66
C LEU A 26 0.05 -4.99 17.64
N ALA A 27 0.06 -4.13 16.62
CA ALA A 27 1.08 -3.07 16.49
C ALA A 27 0.81 -1.84 17.37
N LYS A 28 -0.44 -1.67 17.83
CA LYS A 28 -0.91 -0.43 18.47
C LYS A 28 -0.11 -0.04 19.71
N GLU A 29 0.16 -1.00 20.60
CA GLU A 29 0.86 -0.74 21.86
C GLU A 29 2.30 -0.26 21.60
N GLY A 30 3.04 -0.96 20.73
CA GLY A 30 4.41 -0.59 20.37
C GLY A 30 4.49 0.77 19.68
N ILE A 31 3.53 1.10 18.82
CA ILE A 31 3.44 2.42 18.18
C ILE A 31 3.18 3.50 19.23
N LEU A 32 2.23 3.31 20.15
CA LEU A 32 1.94 4.29 21.21
C LEU A 32 3.16 4.54 22.11
N ALA A 33 3.85 3.48 22.55
CA ALA A 33 5.06 3.61 23.35
C ALA A 33 6.18 4.35 22.59
N TRP A 34 6.32 4.10 21.28
CA TRP A 34 7.25 4.84 20.44
C TRP A 34 6.89 6.32 20.33
N ARG A 35 5.61 6.65 20.09
CA ARG A 35 5.12 8.04 20.01
C ARG A 35 5.38 8.81 21.31
N GLN A 36 5.10 8.19 22.46
CA GLN A 36 5.38 8.79 23.78
C GLN A 36 6.86 9.09 23.98
N ARG A 37 7.78 8.22 23.50
CA ARG A 37 9.23 8.45 23.62
C ARG A 37 9.73 9.62 22.79
N ILE A 38 9.20 9.81 21.58
CA ILE A 38 9.71 10.82 20.64
C ILE A 38 8.90 12.13 20.63
N GLY A 39 7.73 12.13 21.27
CA GLY A 39 6.76 13.22 21.27
C GLY A 39 5.77 13.12 20.10
N GLU A 40 4.50 13.44 20.38
CA GLU A 40 3.39 13.35 19.40
C GLU A 40 3.65 14.15 18.13
N GLU A 41 4.12 15.39 18.25
CA GLU A 41 4.40 16.27 17.10
C GLU A 41 5.46 15.66 16.16
N LYS A 42 6.57 15.20 16.72
CA LYS A 42 7.65 14.56 15.94
C LYS A 42 7.17 13.24 15.32
N ALA A 43 6.38 12.47 16.07
CA ALA A 43 5.80 11.24 15.55
C ALA A 43 4.86 11.50 14.37
N ASP A 44 4.04 12.55 14.42
CA ASP A 44 3.14 12.93 13.33
C ASP A 44 3.90 13.41 12.10
N GLN A 45 4.96 14.20 12.28
CA GLN A 45 5.83 14.60 11.17
C GLN A 45 6.44 13.38 10.46
N ILE A 46 7.01 12.44 11.23
CA ILE A 46 7.60 11.21 10.68
C ILE A 46 6.53 10.35 9.99
N THR A 47 5.39 10.14 10.65
CA THR A 47 4.28 9.33 10.13
C THR A 47 3.76 9.92 8.81
N LYS A 48 3.52 11.23 8.76
CA LYS A 48 3.04 11.92 7.56
C LYS A 48 4.04 11.80 6.41
N ALA A 49 5.33 12.02 6.69
CA ALA A 49 6.37 11.89 5.68
C ALA A 49 6.50 10.45 5.15
N ALA A 50 6.41 9.45 6.04
CA ALA A 50 6.46 8.04 5.66
C ALA A 50 5.24 7.64 4.82
N THR A 51 4.02 7.99 5.26
CA THR A 51 2.79 7.70 4.52
C THR A 51 2.78 8.37 3.14
N SER A 52 3.18 9.64 3.05
CA SER A 52 3.25 10.35 1.77
C SER A 52 4.23 9.68 0.81
N ARG A 53 5.39 9.25 1.31
CA ARG A 53 6.40 8.55 0.50
C ARG A 53 5.90 7.19 0.03
N GLY A 54 5.31 6.42 0.94
CA GLY A 54 4.77 5.09 0.62
C GLY A 54 3.68 5.16 -0.45
N ASN A 55 2.71 6.08 -0.29
CA ASN A 55 1.65 6.28 -1.27
C ASN A 55 2.19 6.59 -2.67
N GLU A 56 3.22 7.42 -2.75
CA GLU A 56 3.81 7.81 -4.03
C GLU A 56 4.60 6.65 -4.66
N VAL A 57 5.33 5.85 -3.88
CA VAL A 57 6.00 4.63 -4.41
C VAL A 57 4.99 3.64 -4.97
N HIS A 58 3.90 3.36 -4.26
CA HIS A 58 2.83 2.47 -4.76
C HIS A 58 2.19 3.02 -6.03
N ARG A 59 1.92 4.33 -6.07
CA ARG A 59 1.38 4.99 -7.27
C ARG A 59 2.31 4.83 -8.48
N LEU A 60 3.60 5.08 -8.31
CA LEU A 60 4.59 4.94 -9.39
C LEU A 60 4.68 3.48 -9.86
N ALA A 61 4.68 2.52 -8.93
CA ALA A 61 4.66 1.10 -9.26
C ALA A 61 3.39 0.67 -10.00
N GLU A 62 2.21 1.16 -9.59
CA GLU A 62 0.95 0.91 -10.28
C GLU A 62 0.97 1.45 -11.72
N LEU A 63 1.38 2.70 -11.90
CA LEU A 63 1.50 3.32 -13.22
C LEU A 63 2.52 2.58 -14.09
N TYR A 64 3.63 2.13 -13.50
CA TYR A 64 4.66 1.36 -14.19
C TYR A 64 4.12 0.04 -14.71
N LEU A 65 3.49 -0.76 -13.84
CA LEU A 65 2.93 -2.07 -14.19
C LEU A 65 1.76 -1.97 -15.19
N LYS A 66 1.08 -0.82 -15.25
CA LYS A 66 0.04 -0.51 -16.25
C LYS A 66 0.59 0.02 -17.57
N ASN A 67 1.91 0.24 -17.69
CA ASN A 67 2.55 0.94 -18.81
C ASN A 67 2.05 2.38 -19.01
N GLU A 68 1.55 3.02 -17.95
CA GLU A 68 0.98 4.38 -17.97
C GLU A 68 1.93 5.43 -17.38
N LEU A 69 3.07 5.00 -16.84
CA LEU A 69 4.01 5.88 -16.14
C LEU A 69 4.47 7.05 -17.02
N PHE A 70 4.86 6.78 -18.27
CA PHE A 70 5.34 7.80 -19.20
C PHE A 70 4.21 8.55 -19.94
N SER A 71 2.97 8.11 -19.78
CA SER A 71 1.79 8.76 -20.37
C SER A 71 1.24 9.89 -19.48
N GLN A 72 1.77 10.05 -18.27
CA GLN A 72 1.42 11.17 -17.39
C GLN A 72 2.01 12.48 -17.93
N GLU A 73 1.27 13.58 -17.84
CA GLU A 73 1.72 14.91 -18.30
C GLU A 73 3.00 15.40 -17.59
N ASN A 74 3.31 14.81 -16.43
CA ASN A 74 4.51 15.12 -15.68
C ASN A 74 5.02 13.85 -14.97
N PRO A 75 5.66 12.91 -15.70
CA PRO A 75 6.01 11.60 -15.17
C PRO A 75 7.10 11.68 -14.09
N PHE A 76 7.80 12.80 -14.02
CA PHE A 76 8.89 13.05 -13.08
C PHE A 76 8.71 14.41 -12.40
N TYR A 77 7.83 14.48 -11.40
CA TYR A 77 7.68 15.69 -10.60
C TYR A 77 8.98 16.09 -9.88
N GLU A 78 9.94 15.17 -9.74
CA GLU A 78 11.38 15.43 -9.63
C GLU A 78 12.13 14.07 -9.63
N PRO A 79 12.89 13.71 -10.68
CA PRO A 79 13.66 12.45 -10.75
C PRO A 79 14.75 12.32 -9.66
N LYS A 80 14.89 13.32 -8.77
CA LYS A 80 15.88 13.39 -7.70
C LYS A 80 15.30 13.17 -6.30
N SER A 81 13.98 12.99 -6.18
CA SER A 81 13.37 12.72 -4.87
C SER A 81 13.79 11.34 -4.35
N ASN A 82 13.93 11.21 -3.02
CA ASN A 82 14.21 9.91 -2.40
C ASN A 82 13.13 8.87 -2.72
N THR A 83 11.89 9.31 -2.96
CA THR A 83 10.78 8.46 -3.38
C THR A 83 11.04 7.81 -4.73
N TYR A 84 11.52 8.58 -5.71
CA TYR A 84 11.80 8.07 -7.05
C TYR A 84 12.90 7.01 -7.01
N LYS A 85 13.96 7.22 -6.22
CA LYS A 85 15.03 6.22 -6.02
C LYS A 85 14.50 4.92 -5.40
N MET A 86 13.57 5.01 -4.45
CA MET A 86 12.92 3.82 -3.89
C MET A 86 12.09 3.08 -4.95
N PHE A 87 11.39 3.81 -5.81
CA PHE A 87 10.67 3.23 -6.93
C PHE A 87 11.64 2.58 -7.94
N GLU A 88 12.75 3.24 -8.29
CA GLU A 88 13.75 2.71 -9.22
C GLU A 88 14.33 1.37 -8.74
N SER A 89 14.66 1.26 -7.44
CA SER A 89 15.08 -0.02 -6.84
C SER A 89 13.97 -1.08 -6.89
N LEU A 90 12.71 -0.68 -6.73
CA LEU A 90 11.57 -1.59 -6.85
C LEU A 90 11.35 -2.04 -8.30
N SER A 91 11.45 -1.13 -9.28
CA SER A 91 11.22 -1.46 -10.70
C SER A 91 12.23 -2.50 -11.20
N GLU A 92 13.48 -2.46 -10.75
CA GLU A 92 14.47 -3.50 -11.09
C GLU A 92 14.02 -4.90 -10.63
N VAL A 93 13.45 -4.98 -9.42
CA VAL A 93 12.93 -6.25 -8.88
C VAL A 93 11.67 -6.69 -9.63
N LEU A 94 10.78 -5.75 -9.96
CA LEU A 94 9.58 -6.04 -10.74
C LEU A 94 9.97 -6.59 -12.13
N ASP A 95 10.91 -5.97 -12.82
CA ASP A 95 11.33 -6.36 -14.17
C ASP A 95 11.97 -7.75 -14.21
N GLN A 96 12.73 -8.10 -13.17
CA GLN A 96 13.44 -9.38 -13.10
C GLN A 96 12.51 -10.55 -12.76
N ASN A 97 11.49 -10.31 -11.95
CA ASN A 97 10.79 -11.40 -11.27
C ASN A 97 9.28 -11.43 -11.54
N VAL A 98 8.65 -10.31 -11.91
CA VAL A 98 7.20 -10.26 -12.13
C VAL A 98 6.86 -10.65 -13.56
N GLY A 99 6.07 -11.72 -13.69
CA GLY A 99 5.51 -12.20 -14.95
C GLY A 99 4.12 -11.62 -15.22
N LYS A 100 3.17 -12.50 -15.54
CA LYS A 100 1.81 -12.07 -15.88
C LYS A 100 1.08 -11.45 -14.69
N VAL A 101 0.76 -10.16 -14.82
CA VAL A 101 -0.10 -9.44 -13.87
C VAL A 101 -1.55 -9.92 -13.99
N ARG A 102 -2.16 -10.25 -12.85
CA ARG A 102 -3.56 -10.70 -12.74
C ARG A 102 -4.46 -9.63 -12.13
N ALA A 103 -3.94 -8.84 -11.20
CA ALA A 103 -4.67 -7.75 -10.57
C ALA A 103 -3.72 -6.71 -9.96
N ILE A 104 -4.10 -5.44 -9.96
CA ILE A 104 -3.40 -4.33 -9.29
C ILE A 104 -4.44 -3.53 -8.49
N GLU A 105 -4.13 -3.15 -7.25
CA GLU A 105 -5.01 -2.36 -6.37
C GLU A 105 -6.45 -2.92 -6.28
N ALA A 106 -6.58 -4.25 -6.29
CA ALA A 106 -7.86 -4.93 -6.39
C ALA A 106 -8.47 -5.24 -5.01
N PRO A 107 -9.78 -4.99 -4.80
CA PRO A 107 -10.44 -5.39 -3.57
C PRO A 107 -10.60 -6.91 -3.50
N LEU A 108 -10.37 -7.49 -2.33
CA LEU A 108 -10.59 -8.90 -2.03
C LEU A 108 -11.33 -9.04 -0.69
N PHE A 109 -11.98 -10.17 -0.49
CA PHE A 109 -12.58 -10.54 0.78
C PHE A 109 -12.52 -12.06 0.99
N SER A 110 -12.62 -12.47 2.25
CA SER A 110 -12.72 -13.89 2.64
C SER A 110 -13.91 -14.07 3.56
N HIS A 111 -14.87 -14.89 3.16
CA HIS A 111 -15.99 -15.27 4.04
C HIS A 111 -15.54 -16.13 5.22
N ASN A 112 -14.56 -17.02 5.01
CA ASN A 112 -14.05 -17.88 6.07
C ASN A 112 -13.41 -17.06 7.19
N LEU A 113 -12.52 -16.13 6.82
CA LEU A 113 -11.85 -15.25 7.78
C LEU A 113 -12.70 -14.04 8.18
N ARG A 114 -13.78 -13.75 7.45
CA ARG A 114 -14.65 -12.57 7.59
C ARG A 114 -13.85 -11.25 7.58
N VAL A 115 -12.91 -11.14 6.66
CA VAL A 115 -12.07 -9.94 6.46
C VAL A 115 -12.10 -9.49 5.01
N GLY A 116 -11.92 -8.19 4.80
CA GLY A 116 -11.73 -7.58 3.48
C GLY A 116 -10.40 -6.86 3.35
N GLY A 117 -9.96 -6.61 2.14
CA GLY A 117 -8.70 -5.92 1.88
C GLY A 117 -8.62 -5.40 0.47
N ARG A 118 -7.55 -4.65 0.20
CA ARG A 118 -7.12 -4.33 -1.15
C ARG A 118 -5.68 -4.83 -1.25
N VAL A 119 -5.41 -5.61 -2.28
CA VAL A 119 -4.06 -6.09 -2.57
C VAL A 119 -3.36 -5.09 -3.49
N ASP A 120 -2.06 -4.90 -3.28
CA ASP A 120 -1.26 -4.03 -4.14
C ASP A 120 -1.08 -4.68 -5.52
N LEU A 121 -0.65 -5.95 -5.56
CA LEU A 121 -0.36 -6.70 -6.78
C LEU A 121 -0.67 -8.20 -6.61
N ILE A 122 -1.27 -8.79 -7.66
CA ILE A 122 -1.30 -10.23 -7.89
C ILE A 122 -0.67 -10.48 -9.25
N ALA A 123 0.43 -11.22 -9.28
CA ALA A 123 1.13 -11.58 -10.51
C ALA A 123 1.87 -12.91 -10.33
N GLU A 124 2.28 -13.50 -11.45
CA GLU A 124 3.24 -14.62 -11.46
C GLU A 124 4.62 -14.11 -11.01
N TRP A 125 5.33 -14.93 -10.23
CA TRP A 125 6.67 -14.63 -9.72
C TRP A 125 7.67 -15.67 -10.20
N GLU A 126 8.74 -15.23 -10.85
CA GLU A 126 9.79 -16.09 -11.42
C GLU A 126 9.21 -17.22 -12.31
N GLY A 127 8.12 -16.91 -13.03
CA GLY A 127 7.45 -17.84 -13.95
C GLY A 127 6.48 -18.84 -13.31
N ASN A 128 6.12 -18.67 -12.02
CA ASN A 128 5.13 -19.50 -11.30
C ASN A 128 3.91 -18.69 -10.86
#